data_AF-A0A9E5N0W9-F1
#
_entry.id   AF-A0A9E5N0W9-F1
#
_cell.length_a   1.000
_cell.length_b   1.000
_cell.length_c   1.000
_cell.angle_alpha   90.00
_cell.angle_beta   90.00
_cell.angle_gamma   90.00
#
_symmetry.space_group_name_H-M   'P 1'
#
loop_
_entity.id
_entity.type
_entity.pdbx_description
1 polymer ?
#
loop_
_entity_poly.entity_id
_entity_poly.type
_entity_poly.pdbx_seq_one_letter_code
_entity_poly.pdbx_strand_id
1 'polypeptide(L)' 'QVVALMEYKQLKMADAVQHVVDNILEPGVGGIIAVGADGSIAVPFNTQAMLRGIADSSGRFGVAIWEEGEEEGWEVAGGR' A
#
# COMPACT_ATOMS: atom_id res chain seq x y z
N GLN A 1 2.51 9.87 11.46
CA GLN A 1 2.32 10.92 10.42
C GLN A 1 1.08 10.66 9.55
N VAL A 2 0.88 9.46 9.00
CA VAL A 2 -0.32 9.11 8.21
C VAL A 2 -1.64 9.46 8.91
N VAL A 3 -1.86 8.95 10.14
CA VAL A 3 -3.10 9.23 10.90
C VAL A 3 -3.31 10.73 11.12
N ALA A 4 -2.25 11.48 11.44
CA ALA A 4 -2.34 12.93 11.62
C ALA A 4 -2.73 13.67 10.34
N LEU A 5 -2.27 13.23 9.17
CA LEU A 5 -2.69 13.77 7.89
C LEU A 5 -4.16 13.46 7.59
N MET A 6 -4.64 12.27 7.96
CA MET A 6 -6.05 11.93 7.86
C MET A 6 -6.90 12.79 8.80
N GLU A 7 -6.49 12.92 10.06
CA GLU A 7 -7.26 13.61 11.09
C GLU A 7 -7.28 15.13 10.92
N TYR A 8 -6.13 15.75 10.64
CA TYR A 8 -6.03 17.21 10.61
C TYR A 8 -6.07 17.81 9.22
N LYS A 9 -5.69 17.05 8.18
CA LYS A 9 -5.78 17.49 6.78
C LYS A 9 -6.92 16.82 6.01
N GLN A 10 -7.70 15.96 6.66
CA GLN A 10 -8.87 15.28 6.05
C GLN A 10 -8.51 14.51 4.77
N LEU A 11 -7.25 14.05 4.67
CA LEU A 11 -6.81 13.22 3.55
C LEU A 11 -7.41 11.82 3.68
N LYS A 12 -7.72 11.19 2.54
CA LYS A 12 -8.01 9.76 2.52
C LYS A 12 -6.74 8.98 2.91
N MET A 13 -6.90 7.78 3.44
CA MET A 13 -5.77 6.96 3.87
C MET A 13 -4.75 6.78 2.73
N ALA A 14 -5.20 6.41 1.52
CA ALA A 14 -4.32 6.22 0.37
C ALA A 14 -3.47 7.47 0.07
N ASP A 15 -4.12 8.63 0.00
CA ASP A 15 -3.45 9.92 -0.26
C ASP A 15 -2.48 10.29 0.87
N ALA A 16 -2.87 10.04 2.12
CA ALA A 16 -2.03 10.32 3.29
C ALA A 16 -0.78 9.44 3.31
N VAL A 17 -0.91 8.15 2.98
CA VAL A 17 0.22 7.22 2.93
C VAL A 17 1.14 7.57 1.77
N GLN A 18 0.58 7.83 0.58
CA GLN A 18 1.35 8.27 -0.59
C GLN A 18 2.11 9.56 -0.30
N HIS A 19 1.48 10.53 0.36
CA HIS A 19 2.14 11.78 0.73
C HIS A 19 3.36 11.55 1.63
N VAL A 20 3.27 10.64 2.60
CA VAL A 20 4.41 10.29 3.47
C VAL A 20 5.53 9.66 2.66
N VAL A 21 5.23 8.71 1.77
CA VAL A 21 6.24 8.02 0.96
C VAL A 21 6.94 8.97 -0.01
N ASP A 22 6.22 9.89 -0.63
CA ASP A 22 6.78 10.77 -1.67
C ASP A 22 7.46 12.01 -1.10
N ASN A 23 6.96 12.55 0.01
CA ASN A 23 7.33 13.89 0.47
C ASN A 23 8.01 13.91 1.85
N ILE A 24 7.93 12.82 2.62
CA ILE A 24 8.49 12.76 3.97
C ILE A 24 9.64 11.76 4.02
N LEU A 25 9.48 10.58 3.43
CA LEU A 25 10.58 9.63 3.30
C LEU A 25 11.62 10.18 2.32
N GLU A 26 12.89 9.94 2.64
CA GLU A 26 13.96 10.14 1.67
C GLU A 26 13.77 9.19 0.47
N PRO A 27 14.18 9.60 -0.74
CA PRO A 27 14.07 8.75 -1.92
C PRO A 27 14.81 7.42 -1.74
N GLY A 28 14.18 6.30 -2.07
CA GLY A 28 14.82 4.99 -2.03
C GLY A 28 14.94 4.36 -0.64
N VAL A 29 14.24 4.86 0.39
CA VAL A 29 14.45 4.44 1.78
C VAL A 29 13.38 3.48 2.31
N GLY A 30 12.15 3.49 1.80
CA GLY A 30 11.19 2.49 2.24
C GLY A 30 9.78 2.61 1.68
N GLY A 31 8.84 2.03 2.42
CA GLY A 31 7.42 2.01 2.08
C GLY A 31 6.55 1.76 3.30
N ILE A 32 5.24 1.80 3.08
CA ILE A 32 4.23 1.67 4.14
C ILE A 32 3.16 0.71 3.66
N ILE A 33 2.74 -0.20 4.55
CA ILE A 33 1.52 -0.98 4.40
C ILE A 33 0.49 -0.40 5.38
N ALA A 34 -0.64 0.06 4.85
CA ALA A 34 -1.71 0.65 5.64
C ALA A 34 -3.05 -0.06 5.37
N VAL A 35 -3.81 -0.27 6.43
CA VAL A 35 -5.15 -0.87 6.40
C VAL A 35 -6.13 0.08 7.07
N GLY A 36 -7.17 0.46 6.34
CA GLY A 36 -8.23 1.32 6.82
C GLY A 36 -9.27 0.56 7.64
N ALA A 37 -10.00 1.27 8.49
CA ALA A 37 -11.11 0.69 9.25
C ALA A 37 -12.27 0.19 8.35
N ASP A 38 -12.35 0.70 7.12
CA ASP A 38 -13.28 0.28 6.07
C ASP A 38 -12.77 -0.93 5.26
N GLY A 39 -11.59 -1.46 5.59
CA GLY A 39 -10.94 -2.55 4.86
C GLY A 39 -10.17 -2.10 3.61
N SER A 40 -10.04 -0.80 3.35
CA SER A 40 -9.15 -0.29 2.29
C SER A 40 -7.68 -0.62 2.61
N ILE A 41 -6.88 -0.87 1.57
CA ILE A 41 -5.46 -1.24 1.70
C ILE A 41 -4.65 -0.30 0.80
N ALA A 42 -3.54 0.25 1.32
CA ALA A 42 -2.56 1.01 0.56
C ALA A 42 -1.15 0.48 0.86
N VAL A 43 -0.35 0.26 -0.19
CA VAL A 43 1.00 -0.33 -0.09
C VAL A 43 2.09 0.43 -0.87
N PRO A 44 2.17 1.77 -0.83
CA PRO A 44 3.18 2.52 -1.57
C PRO A 44 4.58 2.35 -0.97
N PHE A 45 5.60 2.41 -1.83
CA PHE A 45 7.00 2.37 -1.46
C PHE A 45 7.82 3.15 -2.49
N ASN A 46 8.99 3.65 -2.08
CA ASN A 46 9.91 4.42 -2.93
C ASN A 46 11.27 3.73 -3.12
N THR A 47 11.42 2.51 -2.61
CA THR A 47 12.58 1.63 -2.82
C THR A 47 12.49 0.90 -4.16
N GLN A 48 13.59 0.29 -4.60
CA GLN A 48 13.57 -0.61 -5.77
C GLN A 48 12.65 -1.82 -5.56
N ALA A 49 12.47 -2.25 -4.30
CA ALA A 49 11.63 -3.39 -3.94
C ALA A 49 11.01 -3.19 -2.56
N MET A 50 9.83 -3.79 -2.35
CA MET A 50 9.22 -4.01 -1.04
C MET A 50 8.58 -5.39 -1.01
N LEU A 51 9.16 -6.30 -0.22
CA LEU A 51 8.54 -7.60 0.06
C LEU A 51 7.24 -7.36 0.83
N ARG A 52 6.11 -7.74 0.22
CA ARG A 52 4.78 -7.49 0.76
C ARG A 52 3.83 -8.64 0.46
N GLY A 53 2.89 -8.83 1.37
CA GLY A 53 1.74 -9.72 1.19
C GLY A 53 0.47 -8.99 1.61
N ILE A 54 -0.61 -9.19 0.87
CA ILE A 54 -1.94 -8.67 1.20
C ILE A 54 -2.95 -9.82 1.21
N ALA A 55 -3.89 -9.76 2.14
CA ALA A 55 -5.02 -10.67 2.18
C ALA A 55 -6.23 -9.97 2.82
N ASP A 56 -7.44 -10.32 2.38
CA ASP A 56 -8.68 -9.86 3.00
C ASP A 56 -9.76 -10.95 3.05
N SER A 57 -10.86 -10.68 3.76
CA SER A 57 -11.97 -11.63 3.95
C SER A 57 -12.81 -11.87 2.69
N SER A 58 -12.63 -11.08 1.63
CA SER A 58 -13.30 -11.32 0.34
C SER A 58 -12.63 -12.41 -0.49
N GLY A 59 -11.49 -12.93 -0.01
CA GLY A 59 -10.67 -13.88 -0.75
C GLY A 59 -9.56 -13.21 -1.56
N ARG A 60 -9.34 -11.90 -1.39
CA ARG A 60 -8.14 -11.24 -1.94
C ARG A 60 -6.91 -11.85 -1.28
N PHE A 61 -5.92 -12.21 -2.08
CA PHE A 61 -4.61 -12.66 -1.64
C PHE A 61 -3.58 -12.31 -2.70
N GLY A 62 -2.43 -11.79 -2.29
CA GLY A 62 -1.33 -11.50 -3.21
C GLY A 62 -0.01 -11.32 -2.47
N VAL A 63 1.08 -11.67 -3.13
CA VAL A 63 2.47 -11.48 -2.66
C VAL A 63 3.28 -10.85 -3.77
N ALA A 64 4.09 -9.86 -3.43
CA ALA A 64 4.87 -9.12 -4.40
C ALA A 64 6.18 -8.61 -3.79
N ILE A 65 7.15 -8.33 -4.67
CA ILE A 65 8.49 -7.84 -4.30
C ILE A 65 8.77 -6.53 -5.03
N TRP A 66 8.47 -6.47 -6.33
CA TRP A 66 8.76 -5.33 -7.19
C TRP A 66 7.51 -4.46 -7.40
N GLU A 67 7.67 -3.30 -8.05
CA GLU A 67 6.53 -2.62 -8.67
C GLU A 67 6.03 -3.51 -9.81
N GLU A 68 4.72 -3.76 -9.84
CA GLU A 68 4.10 -4.50 -10.94
C GLU A 68 4.12 -3.59 -12.17
N GLY A 69 4.75 -4.06 -13.26
CA GLY A 69 4.58 -3.44 -14.57
C GLY A 69 3.10 -3.47 -14.96
N GLU A 70 2.68 -2.55 -15.82
CA GLU A 70 1.29 -2.33 -16.26
C GLU A 70 0.67 -3.53 -17.02
N GLU A 71 0.73 -4.76 -16.52
CA GLU A 71 0.07 -5.93 -17.11
C GLU A 71 -0.22 -6.96 -16.01
N GLU A 72 -1.49 -7.35 -15.89
CA GLU A 72 -2.11 -8.23 -14.87
C GLU A 72 -2.49 -7.59 -13.53
N GLY A 73 -3.67 -6.95 -13.53
CA GLY A 73 -4.43 -6.72 -12.31
C GLY A 73 -4.82 -8.04 -11.64
N TRP A 74 -4.31 -8.25 -10.43
CA TRP A 74 -4.77 -9.15 -9.37
C TRP A 74 -5.71 -10.30 -9.79
N GLU A 75 -5.15 -11.44 -10.20
CA GLU A 75 -5.87 -12.71 -10.13
C GLU A 75 -5.61 -13.38 -8.77
N VAL A 76 -6.68 -13.48 -7.98
CA VAL A 76 -6.69 -14.22 -6.73
C VAL A 76 -6.45 -15.70 -7.03
N ALA A 77 -5.28 -16.20 -6.65
CA ALA A 77 -5.02 -17.64 -6.70
C ALA A 77 -5.97 -18.34 -5.73
N GLY A 78 -7.07 -18.86 -6.27
CA GLY A 78 -7.87 -19.89 -5.63
C GLY A 78 -6.96 -21.05 -5.27
N GLY A 79 -6.72 -21.21 -3.97
CA GLY A 79 -6.09 -22.41 -3.42
C GLY A 79 -7.05 -23.59 -3.52
N ARG A 80 -6.91 -24.38 -4.59
CA ARG A 80 -6.87 -25.85 -4.56
C ARG A 80 -6.29 -26.38 -5.86
#